data_AF-X1SBS6-F1
#
_entry.id   AF-X1SBS6-F1
#
_cell.length_a   1.000
_cell.length_b   1.000
_cell.length_c   1.000
_cell.angle_alpha   90.00
_cell.angle_beta   90.00
_cell.angle_gamma   90.00
#
_symmetry.space_group_name_H-M   'P 1'
#
loop_
_entity.id
_entity.type
_entity.pdbx_description
1 polymer ?
#
loop_
_entity_poly.entity_id
_entity_poly.type
_entity_poly.pdbx_seq_one_letter_code
_entity_poly.pdbx_strand_id
1 'polypeptide(L)'
;MLGDISDEEVNELIEMFSKSVVENILTRGVVESKIFPVNHYLGVACYILYDQSYQYNILKEVASKILPEELARRSKSLGPGLNQLAFYSTCMLYLHGRAQVIHDNLSKKEAGEDIVVEPETKKKETKFILDFWKRLSPNYLNDETLILKNKKITYLSNDYIEKLKDNMINIADNKDIIKQLKQTIAHLTIYSFLSRAECRMSISEHEPYFFPFFL
;
A
#
# COMPACT_ATOMS: atom_id res chain seq x y z
N MET A 1 -7.03 -20.89 10.58
CA MET A 1 -5.88 -20.06 11.03
C MET A 1 -5.42 -19.19 9.86
N LEU A 2 -4.55 -18.20 10.06
CA LEU A 2 -3.96 -17.50 8.90
C LEU A 2 -2.99 -18.39 8.13
N GLY A 3 -3.00 -18.31 6.81
CA GLY A 3 -2.17 -19.12 5.91
C GLY A 3 -2.74 -20.51 5.62
N ASP A 4 -4.01 -20.73 5.98
CA ASP A 4 -4.76 -21.97 5.75
C ASP A 4 -5.57 -21.86 4.45
N ILE A 5 -4.87 -21.64 3.34
CA ILE A 5 -5.41 -21.52 1.98
C ILE A 5 -4.73 -22.53 1.06
N SER A 6 -5.48 -23.00 0.04
CA SER A 6 -4.98 -24.04 -0.88
C SER A 6 -3.90 -23.49 -1.82
N ASP A 7 -3.12 -24.37 -2.43
CA ASP A 7 -2.09 -23.94 -3.39
C ASP A 7 -2.72 -23.33 -4.65
N GLU A 8 -3.88 -23.83 -5.07
CA GLU A 8 -4.67 -23.27 -6.16
C GLU A 8 -5.09 -21.84 -5.85
N GLU A 9 -5.65 -21.61 -4.66
CA GLU A 9 -6.07 -20.28 -4.23
C GLU A 9 -4.90 -19.30 -4.13
N VAL A 10 -3.75 -19.77 -3.62
CA VAL A 10 -2.50 -18.98 -3.59
C VAL A 10 -2.10 -18.55 -4.99
N ASN A 11 -2.14 -19.47 -5.96
CA ASN A 11 -1.77 -19.19 -7.34
C ASN A 11 -2.73 -18.18 -7.99
N GLU A 12 -4.03 -18.31 -7.75
CA GLU A 12 -5.04 -17.34 -8.21
C GLU A 12 -4.78 -15.93 -7.66
N LEU A 13 -4.46 -15.83 -6.36
CA LEU A 13 -4.14 -14.55 -5.72
C LEU A 13 -2.84 -13.94 -6.29
N ILE A 14 -1.81 -14.75 -6.52
CA ILE A 14 -0.54 -14.32 -7.14
C ILE A 14 -0.78 -13.82 -8.56
N GLU A 15 -1.56 -14.55 -9.36
CA GLU A 15 -1.88 -14.17 -10.74
C GLU A 15 -2.65 -12.84 -10.77
N MET A 16 -3.68 -12.70 -9.93
CA MET A 16 -4.44 -11.47 -9.80
C MET A 16 -3.54 -10.29 -9.40
N PHE A 17 -2.68 -10.46 -8.39
CA PHE A 17 -1.73 -9.42 -7.99
C PHE A 17 -0.80 -9.03 -9.14
N SER A 18 -0.23 -10.01 -9.83
CA SER A 18 0.69 -9.79 -10.96
C SER A 18 0.02 -8.98 -12.07
N LYS A 19 -1.21 -9.34 -12.45
CA LYS A 19 -2.00 -8.57 -13.43
C LYS A 19 -2.23 -7.13 -12.97
N SER A 20 -2.57 -6.93 -11.70
CA SER A 20 -2.79 -5.58 -11.16
C SER A 20 -1.51 -4.75 -11.09
N VAL A 21 -0.37 -5.35 -10.74
CA VAL A 21 0.92 -4.65 -10.75
C VAL A 21 1.28 -4.21 -12.17
N VAL A 22 1.17 -5.11 -13.15
CA VAL A 22 1.43 -4.79 -14.56
C VAL A 22 0.52 -3.66 -15.05
N GLU A 23 -0.78 -3.74 -14.77
CA GLU A 23 -1.75 -2.69 -15.11
C GLU A 23 -1.36 -1.33 -14.50
N ASN A 24 -0.97 -1.32 -13.21
CA ASN A 24 -0.55 -0.10 -12.52
C ASN A 24 0.75 0.48 -13.10
N ILE A 25 1.74 -0.35 -13.43
CA ILE A 25 3.02 0.11 -14.01
C ILE A 25 2.79 0.70 -15.41
N LEU A 26 2.03 0.00 -16.25
CA LEU A 26 1.76 0.42 -17.63
C LEU A 26 0.94 1.71 -17.69
N THR A 27 -0.02 1.89 -16.79
CA THR A 27 -0.91 3.06 -16.81
C THR A 27 -0.34 4.29 -16.12
N ARG A 28 0.50 4.12 -15.08
CA ARG A 28 1.04 5.25 -14.29
C ARG A 28 2.38 5.77 -14.80
N GLY A 29 3.01 5.07 -15.74
CA GLY A 29 4.36 5.36 -16.20
C GLY A 29 5.39 5.05 -15.12
N VAL A 30 6.55 4.51 -15.51
CA VAL A 30 7.66 4.37 -14.58
C VAL A 30 8.21 5.78 -14.35
N VAL A 31 7.92 6.37 -13.19
CA VAL A 31 8.50 7.65 -12.80
C VAL A 31 9.92 7.36 -12.31
N GLU A 32 10.89 7.49 -13.20
CA GLU A 32 12.30 7.48 -12.82
C GLU A 32 12.69 8.87 -12.30
N SER A 33 13.11 8.93 -11.05
CA SER A 33 13.74 10.13 -10.53
C SER A 33 15.12 10.30 -11.16
N LYS A 34 15.45 11.54 -11.55
CA LYS A 34 16.79 11.92 -12.02
C LYS A 34 17.76 12.20 -10.87
N ILE A 35 17.24 12.35 -9.65
CA ILE A 35 18.00 12.70 -8.45
C ILE A 35 18.22 11.46 -7.58
N PHE A 36 17.25 10.54 -7.54
CA PHE A 36 17.29 9.35 -6.71
C PHE A 36 17.14 8.08 -7.55
N PRO A 37 18.00 7.06 -7.41
CA PRO A 37 17.85 5.79 -8.11
C PRO A 37 16.79 4.89 -7.43
N VAL A 38 15.56 5.40 -7.30
CA VAL A 38 14.47 4.79 -6.51
C VAL A 38 14.21 3.33 -6.88
N ASN A 39 14.19 3.00 -8.18
CA ASN A 39 13.94 1.63 -8.64
C ASN A 39 15.06 0.66 -8.20
N HIS A 40 16.31 1.10 -8.18
CA HIS A 40 17.43 0.28 -7.72
C HIS A 40 17.32 0.02 -6.22
N TYR A 41 17.01 1.05 -5.43
CA TYR A 41 16.79 0.90 -3.99
C TYR A 41 15.60 -0.01 -3.70
N LEU A 42 14.50 0.14 -4.43
CA LEU A 42 13.31 -0.69 -4.27
C LEU A 42 13.61 -2.15 -4.60
N GLY A 43 14.31 -2.43 -5.71
CA GLY A 43 14.68 -3.80 -6.10
C GLY A 43 15.54 -4.49 -5.04
N VAL A 44 16.60 -3.81 -4.59
CA VAL A 44 17.47 -4.32 -3.52
C VAL A 44 16.70 -4.52 -2.22
N ALA A 45 15.86 -3.56 -1.84
CA ALA A 45 15.04 -3.67 -0.63
C ALA A 45 14.09 -4.86 -0.69
N CYS A 46 13.34 -5.04 -1.80
CA CYS A 46 12.44 -6.18 -1.97
C CYS A 46 13.17 -7.51 -1.80
N TYR A 47 14.35 -7.66 -2.41
CA TYR A 47 15.16 -8.87 -2.31
C TYR A 47 15.60 -9.15 -0.87
N ILE A 48 16.20 -8.18 -0.19
CA ILE A 48 16.69 -8.32 1.19
C ILE A 48 15.54 -8.61 2.16
N LEU A 49 14.43 -7.88 2.03
CA LEU A 49 13.29 -8.04 2.94
C LEU A 49 12.62 -9.40 2.76
N TYR A 50 12.55 -9.89 1.53
CA TYR A 50 12.07 -11.25 1.24
C TYR A 50 12.99 -12.31 1.85
N ASP A 51 14.30 -12.20 1.64
CA ASP A 51 15.28 -13.13 2.21
C ASP A 51 15.14 -13.25 3.74
N GLN A 52 15.04 -12.10 4.41
CA GLN A 52 14.93 -12.00 5.88
C GLN A 52 13.53 -12.31 6.45
N SER A 53 12.56 -12.68 5.60
CA SER A 53 11.16 -12.89 6.02
C SER A 53 10.55 -11.68 6.75
N TYR A 54 11.01 -10.46 6.44
CA TYR A 54 10.73 -9.27 7.25
C TYR A 54 9.23 -8.96 7.33
N GLN A 55 8.54 -8.92 6.18
CA GLN A 55 7.10 -8.67 6.11
C GLN A 55 6.30 -9.77 6.83
N TYR A 56 6.70 -11.03 6.65
CA TYR A 56 6.06 -12.15 7.35
C TYR A 56 6.16 -11.98 8.86
N ASN A 57 7.34 -11.67 9.38
CA ASN A 57 7.58 -11.51 10.83
C ASN A 57 6.74 -10.38 11.42
N ILE A 58 6.69 -9.22 10.74
CA ILE A 58 5.87 -8.08 11.18
C ILE A 58 4.38 -8.43 11.15
N LEU A 59 3.90 -8.98 10.03
CA LEU A 59 2.48 -9.29 9.88
C LEU A 59 2.04 -10.40 10.85
N LYS A 60 2.91 -11.35 11.15
CA LYS A 60 2.69 -12.37 12.19
C LYS A 60 2.55 -11.74 13.56
N GLU A 61 3.40 -10.79 13.91
CA GLU A 61 3.28 -10.06 15.18
C GLU A 61 1.97 -9.27 15.24
N VAL A 62 1.61 -8.56 14.16
CA VAL A 62 0.33 -7.83 14.07
C VAL A 62 -0.85 -8.77 14.21
N ALA A 63 -0.86 -9.89 13.48
CA ALA A 63 -1.92 -10.88 13.51
C ALA A 63 -2.12 -11.54 14.89
N SER A 64 -1.06 -11.56 15.73
CA SER A 64 -1.18 -12.05 17.11
C SER A 64 -1.98 -11.11 18.02
N LYS A 65 -2.17 -9.85 17.61
CA LYS A 65 -2.81 -8.78 18.39
C LYS A 65 -4.15 -8.33 17.82
N ILE A 66 -4.33 -8.41 16.51
CA ILE A 66 -5.52 -7.93 15.81
C ILE A 66 -5.80 -8.77 14.56
N LEU A 67 -7.08 -9.05 14.34
CA LEU A 67 -7.52 -9.71 13.11
C LEU A 67 -7.33 -8.77 11.90
N PRO A 68 -6.93 -9.28 10.71
CA PRO A 68 -6.76 -8.44 9.53
C PRO A 68 -8.00 -7.62 9.16
N GLU A 69 -9.19 -8.21 9.34
CA GLU A 69 -10.48 -7.58 9.10
C GLU A 69 -10.70 -6.37 10.03
N GLU A 70 -10.32 -6.52 11.30
CA GLU A 70 -10.48 -5.47 12.31
C GLU A 70 -9.43 -4.38 12.15
N LEU A 71 -8.19 -4.75 11.79
CA LEU A 71 -7.16 -3.80 11.41
C LEU A 71 -7.62 -2.91 10.26
N ALA A 72 -8.24 -3.49 9.23
CA ALA A 72 -8.77 -2.75 8.09
C ALA A 72 -9.80 -1.70 8.50
N ARG A 73 -10.74 -2.07 9.39
CA ARG A 73 -11.77 -1.15 9.90
C ARG A 73 -11.17 -0.02 10.73
N ARG A 74 -10.28 -0.35 11.66
CA ARG A 74 -9.65 0.63 12.57
C ARG A 74 -8.69 1.57 11.86
N SER A 75 -8.16 1.18 10.71
CA SER A 75 -7.24 2.03 9.94
C SER A 75 -7.95 3.22 9.29
N LYS A 76 -9.28 3.18 9.16
CA LYS A 76 -10.11 4.23 8.60
C LYS A 76 -10.24 5.42 9.55
N SER A 77 -9.30 6.34 9.46
CA SER A 77 -9.15 7.50 10.36
C SER A 77 -8.67 8.74 9.61
N LEU A 78 -8.83 9.94 10.14
CA LEU A 78 -8.34 11.14 9.44
C LEU A 78 -6.80 11.12 9.35
N GLY A 79 -6.24 11.29 8.15
CA GLY A 79 -4.79 11.26 7.91
C GLY A 79 -4.13 9.91 8.22
N PRO A 80 -4.65 8.80 7.69
CA PRO A 80 -4.23 7.46 8.07
C PRO A 80 -2.81 7.15 7.57
N GLY A 81 -1.93 6.72 8.47
CA GLY A 81 -0.63 6.16 8.06
C GLY A 81 -0.77 4.82 7.34
N LEU A 82 -1.79 4.03 7.72
CA LEU A 82 -2.12 2.75 7.09
C LEU A 82 -3.36 2.91 6.21
N ASN A 83 -3.15 2.88 4.90
CA ASN A 83 -4.20 3.00 3.91
C ASN A 83 -4.12 1.86 2.87
N GLN A 84 -5.05 1.82 1.91
CA GLN A 84 -5.07 0.78 0.88
C GLN A 84 -3.74 0.64 0.14
N LEU A 85 -3.09 1.77 -0.16
CA LEU A 85 -1.80 1.76 -0.82
C LEU A 85 -0.74 1.11 0.07
N ALA A 86 -0.67 1.48 1.36
CA ALA A 86 0.24 0.85 2.31
C ALA A 86 0.01 -0.66 2.45
N PHE A 87 -1.26 -1.11 2.53
CA PHE A 87 -1.61 -2.53 2.62
C PHE A 87 -1.24 -3.30 1.34
N TYR A 88 -1.57 -2.74 0.18
CA TYR A 88 -1.21 -3.30 -1.11
C TYR A 88 0.32 -3.38 -1.28
N SER A 89 1.03 -2.30 -0.96
CA SER A 89 2.50 -2.22 -1.01
C SER A 89 3.15 -3.23 -0.08
N THR A 90 2.59 -3.49 1.10
CA THR A 90 3.14 -4.48 2.04
C THR A 90 3.16 -5.89 1.43
N CYS A 91 2.07 -6.29 0.78
CA CYS A 91 2.01 -7.57 0.07
C CYS A 91 2.92 -7.57 -1.17
N MET A 92 2.88 -6.50 -1.96
CA MET A 92 3.67 -6.34 -3.17
C MET A 92 5.17 -6.42 -2.91
N LEU A 93 5.69 -5.80 -1.85
CA LEU A 93 7.12 -5.82 -1.50
C LEU A 93 7.62 -7.26 -1.30
N TYR A 94 6.84 -8.09 -0.61
CA TYR A 94 7.19 -9.49 -0.40
C TYR A 94 7.14 -10.27 -1.72
N LEU A 95 6.06 -10.13 -2.49
CA LEU A 95 5.90 -10.84 -3.77
C LEU A 95 6.93 -10.43 -4.81
N HIS A 96 7.38 -9.17 -4.83
CA HIS A 96 8.46 -8.72 -5.71
C HIS A 96 9.81 -9.34 -5.33
N GLY A 97 10.14 -9.42 -4.05
CA GLY A 97 11.37 -10.10 -3.63
C GLY A 97 11.35 -11.59 -4.01
N ARG A 98 10.19 -12.25 -3.84
CA ARG A 98 9.98 -13.62 -4.32
C ARG A 98 10.14 -13.73 -5.84
N ALA A 99 9.55 -12.81 -6.61
CA ALA A 99 9.65 -12.78 -8.05
C ALA A 99 11.10 -12.63 -8.53
N GLN A 100 11.92 -11.84 -7.82
CA GLN A 100 13.36 -11.74 -8.11
C GLN A 100 14.08 -13.08 -7.95
N VAL A 101 13.83 -13.81 -6.86
CA VAL A 101 14.42 -15.15 -6.65
C VAL A 101 14.02 -16.13 -7.75
N ILE A 102 12.75 -16.08 -8.18
CA ILE A 102 12.26 -16.89 -9.31
C ILE A 102 12.99 -16.51 -10.60
N HIS A 103 13.12 -15.22 -10.88
CA HIS A 103 13.83 -14.70 -12.05
C HIS A 103 15.30 -15.18 -12.07
N ASP A 104 16.01 -15.05 -10.95
CA ASP A 104 17.40 -15.49 -10.84
C ASP A 104 17.55 -17.00 -11.08
N ASN A 105 16.61 -17.79 -10.57
CA ASN A 105 16.57 -19.23 -10.80
C ASN A 105 16.30 -19.58 -12.27
N LEU A 106 15.46 -18.80 -12.98
CA LEU A 106 15.23 -18.99 -14.41
C LEU A 106 16.52 -18.72 -15.19
N SER A 107 17.23 -17.64 -14.89
CA SER A 107 18.51 -17.31 -15.53
C SER A 107 19.57 -18.40 -15.27
N LYS A 108 19.67 -18.91 -14.05
CA LYS A 108 20.56 -20.06 -13.72
C LYS A 108 20.23 -21.30 -14.53
N LYS A 109 18.94 -21.63 -14.61
CA LYS A 109 18.48 -22.79 -15.39
C LYS A 109 18.85 -22.67 -16.87
N GLU A 110 18.70 -21.48 -17.45
CA GLU A 110 19.11 -21.20 -18.84
C GLU A 110 20.62 -21.32 -19.05
N ALA A 111 21.41 -20.98 -18.03
CA ALA A 111 22.86 -21.16 -18.03
C ALA A 111 23.32 -22.61 -17.72
N GLY A 112 22.40 -23.53 -17.44
CA GLY A 112 22.71 -24.92 -17.06
C GLY A 112 23.22 -25.06 -15.61
N GLU A 113 22.97 -24.06 -14.77
CA GLU A 113 23.32 -24.07 -13.35
C GLU A 113 22.18 -24.65 -12.49
N ASP A 114 22.53 -25.13 -11.29
CA ASP A 114 21.56 -25.62 -10.31
C ASP A 114 20.65 -24.49 -9.80
N ILE A 115 19.34 -24.77 -9.75
CA ILE A 115 18.35 -23.84 -9.22
C ILE A 115 18.12 -24.07 -7.71
N VAL A 116 17.73 -23.00 -7.02
CA VAL A 116 17.30 -23.10 -5.62
C VAL A 116 15.78 -23.27 -5.57
N VAL A 117 15.32 -24.45 -5.18
CA VAL A 117 13.89 -24.69 -4.95
C VAL A 117 13.43 -23.90 -3.73
N GLU A 118 12.30 -23.20 -3.86
CA GLU A 118 11.72 -22.43 -2.75
C GLU A 118 11.43 -23.34 -1.54
N PRO A 119 11.99 -23.05 -0.35
CA PRO A 119 11.77 -23.86 0.84
C PRO A 119 10.30 -23.86 1.29
N GLU A 120 9.86 -24.95 1.91
CA GLU A 120 8.50 -25.07 2.48
C GLU A 120 8.16 -23.97 3.48
N THR A 121 9.15 -23.44 4.20
CA THR A 121 8.97 -22.29 5.08
C THR A 121 8.51 -21.06 4.30
N LYS A 122 9.18 -20.71 3.19
CA LYS A 122 8.80 -19.58 2.33
C LYS A 122 7.45 -19.78 1.66
N LYS A 123 7.07 -21.01 1.31
CA LYS A 123 5.71 -21.32 0.84
C LYS A 123 4.66 -21.00 1.90
N LYS A 124 4.88 -21.42 3.16
CA LYS A 124 4.00 -21.10 4.29
C LYS A 124 3.91 -19.60 4.56
N GLU A 125 5.04 -18.89 4.48
CA GLU A 125 5.06 -17.42 4.61
C GLU A 125 4.22 -16.75 3.51
N THR A 126 4.36 -17.21 2.27
CA THR A 126 3.59 -16.71 1.12
C THR A 126 2.10 -16.91 1.32
N LYS A 127 1.67 -18.11 1.76
CA LYS A 127 0.28 -18.40 2.13
C LYS A 127 -0.23 -17.45 3.19
N PHE A 128 0.57 -17.24 4.24
CA PHE A 128 0.21 -16.36 5.35
C PHE A 128 -0.02 -14.92 4.88
N ILE A 129 0.91 -14.38 4.08
CA ILE A 129 0.84 -12.99 3.60
C ILE A 129 -0.37 -12.79 2.69
N LEU A 130 -0.62 -13.72 1.78
CA LEU A 130 -1.76 -13.65 0.86
C LEU A 130 -3.10 -13.79 1.60
N ASP A 131 -3.22 -14.72 2.54
CA ASP A 131 -4.44 -14.89 3.35
C ASP A 131 -4.70 -13.66 4.24
N PHE A 132 -3.64 -13.12 4.88
CA PHE A 132 -3.73 -11.88 5.65
C PHE A 132 -4.29 -10.73 4.80
N TRP A 133 -3.71 -10.54 3.60
CA TRP A 133 -4.15 -9.49 2.69
C TRP A 133 -5.57 -9.73 2.14
N LYS A 134 -5.90 -10.98 1.79
CA LYS A 134 -7.23 -11.38 1.29
C LYS A 134 -8.33 -11.02 2.28
N ARG A 135 -8.09 -11.19 3.58
CA ARG A 135 -9.04 -10.82 4.63
C ARG A 135 -9.09 -9.32 4.88
N LEU A 136 -7.94 -8.66 4.82
CA LEU A 136 -7.81 -7.23 5.09
C LEU A 136 -8.47 -6.37 4.01
N SER A 137 -8.15 -6.61 2.74
CA SER A 137 -8.47 -5.68 1.64
C SER A 137 -9.98 -5.42 1.46
N PRO A 138 -10.86 -6.44 1.42
CA PRO A 138 -12.31 -6.25 1.27
C PRO A 138 -12.88 -5.35 2.39
N ASN A 139 -12.44 -5.60 3.63
CA ASN A 139 -12.88 -4.84 4.79
C ASN A 139 -12.41 -3.38 4.73
N TYR A 140 -11.23 -3.10 4.16
CA TYR A 140 -10.78 -1.73 3.94
C TYR A 140 -11.58 -1.05 2.82
N LEU A 141 -11.84 -1.77 1.74
CA LEU A 141 -12.53 -1.25 0.57
C LEU A 141 -14.05 -1.09 0.74
N ASN A 142 -14.63 -1.68 1.80
CA ASN A 142 -16.07 -1.76 2.05
C ASN A 142 -16.86 -2.56 0.99
N ASP A 143 -16.21 -3.52 0.34
CA ASP A 143 -16.85 -4.43 -0.60
C ASP A 143 -16.09 -5.75 -0.70
N GLU A 144 -16.54 -6.67 -1.55
CA GLU A 144 -15.92 -7.99 -1.73
C GLU A 144 -14.68 -7.98 -2.63
N THR A 145 -14.27 -6.80 -3.13
CA THR A 145 -13.13 -6.72 -4.03
C THR A 145 -11.81 -6.72 -3.26
N LEU A 146 -10.76 -7.23 -3.90
CA LEU A 146 -9.42 -7.27 -3.33
C LEU A 146 -8.54 -6.10 -3.79
N ILE A 147 -8.89 -5.47 -4.91
CA ILE A 147 -8.07 -4.43 -5.54
C ILE A 147 -8.91 -3.18 -5.77
N LEU A 148 -8.34 -2.03 -5.42
CA LEU A 148 -8.94 -0.74 -5.68
C LEU A 148 -8.88 -0.41 -7.19
N LYS A 149 -10.04 -0.37 -7.85
CA LYS A 149 -10.17 0.05 -9.25
C LYS A 149 -11.16 1.20 -9.38
N ASN A 150 -10.64 2.42 -9.61
CA ASN A 150 -11.39 3.65 -9.95
C ASN A 150 -12.75 3.81 -9.25
N LYS A 151 -12.78 3.63 -7.93
CA LYS A 151 -14.01 3.72 -7.12
C LYS A 151 -13.81 4.64 -5.92
N LYS A 152 -14.92 5.16 -5.41
CA LYS A 152 -14.97 5.93 -4.16
C LYS A 152 -15.01 4.97 -2.98
N ILE A 153 -14.20 5.23 -1.95
CA ILE A 153 -14.20 4.47 -0.70
C ILE A 153 -14.72 5.38 0.40
N THR A 154 -15.73 4.93 1.14
CA THR A 154 -16.17 5.61 2.35
C THR A 154 -15.12 5.40 3.44
N TYR A 155 -14.46 6.50 3.83
CA TYR A 155 -13.35 6.48 4.77
C TYR A 155 -13.74 6.88 6.18
N LEU A 156 -14.57 7.91 6.33
CA LEU A 156 -15.06 8.38 7.62
C LEU A 156 -16.55 8.08 7.71
N SER A 157 -17.03 7.72 8.90
CA SER A 157 -18.47 7.62 9.14
C SER A 157 -19.12 9.01 9.10
N ASN A 158 -20.41 9.06 8.77
CA ASN A 158 -21.18 10.31 8.80
C ASN A 158 -21.10 10.97 10.18
N ASP A 159 -21.24 10.19 11.26
CA ASP A 159 -21.10 10.68 12.63
C ASP A 159 -19.75 11.35 12.90
N TYR A 160 -18.66 10.82 12.32
CA TYR A 160 -17.34 11.43 12.44
C TYR A 160 -17.25 12.73 11.65
N ILE A 161 -17.83 12.77 10.44
CA ILE A 161 -17.88 13.97 9.61
C ILE A 161 -18.67 15.09 10.32
N GLU A 162 -19.82 14.79 10.90
CA GLU A 162 -20.61 15.80 11.65
C GLU A 162 -19.83 16.33 12.86
N LYS A 163 -19.18 15.45 13.63
CA LYS A 163 -18.29 15.89 14.72
C LYS A 163 -17.15 16.77 14.24
N LEU A 164 -16.56 16.48 13.08
CA LEU A 164 -15.52 17.35 12.52
C LEU A 164 -16.09 18.73 12.18
N LYS A 165 -17.26 18.79 11.53
CA LYS A 165 -17.92 20.05 11.15
C LYS A 165 -18.18 20.96 12.34
N ASP A 166 -18.66 20.40 13.45
CA ASP A 166 -18.91 21.15 14.69
C ASP A 166 -17.65 21.79 15.27
N ASN A 167 -16.47 21.27 14.93
CA ASN A 167 -15.17 21.76 15.38
C ASN A 167 -14.41 22.56 14.30
N MET A 168 -15.00 22.79 13.12
CA MET A 168 -14.36 23.57 12.06
C MET A 168 -14.41 25.06 12.38
N ILE A 169 -13.27 25.74 12.18
CA ILE A 169 -13.18 27.20 12.29
C ILE A 169 -13.45 27.79 10.90
N ASN A 170 -14.46 28.65 10.78
CA ASN A 170 -14.69 29.38 9.55
C ASN A 170 -13.60 30.44 9.34
N ILE A 171 -12.86 30.32 8.24
CA ILE A 171 -11.78 31.24 7.87
C ILE A 171 -12.06 31.99 6.56
N ALA A 172 -13.26 31.86 5.97
CA ALA A 172 -13.58 32.35 4.62
C ALA A 172 -13.27 33.84 4.43
N ASP A 173 -13.52 34.66 5.45
CA ASP A 173 -13.30 36.11 5.39
C ASP A 173 -11.90 36.53 5.87
N ASN A 174 -11.08 35.61 6.37
CA ASN A 174 -9.74 35.90 6.87
C ASN A 174 -8.66 35.60 5.82
N LYS A 175 -8.45 36.57 4.91
CA LYS A 175 -7.49 36.46 3.80
C LYS A 175 -6.06 36.19 4.26
N ASP A 176 -5.65 36.71 5.42
CA ASP A 176 -4.29 36.52 5.94
C ASP A 176 -4.07 35.10 6.42
N ILE A 177 -5.03 34.52 7.16
CA ILE A 177 -4.99 33.10 7.56
C ILE A 177 -5.00 32.20 6.32
N ILE A 178 -5.87 32.48 5.35
CA ILE A 178 -5.91 31.70 4.09
C ILE A 178 -4.56 31.74 3.37
N LYS A 179 -3.94 32.92 3.27
CA LYS A 179 -2.62 33.09 2.63
C LYS A 179 -1.56 32.28 3.36
N GLN A 180 -1.49 32.37 4.68
CA GLN A 180 -0.54 31.62 5.49
C GLN A 180 -0.73 30.10 5.36
N LEU A 181 -1.98 29.62 5.41
CA LEU A 181 -2.29 28.19 5.23
C LEU A 181 -1.84 27.68 3.86
N LYS A 182 -2.12 28.43 2.78
CA LYS A 182 -1.66 28.08 1.43
C LYS A 182 -0.14 27.98 1.35
N GLN A 183 0.58 28.94 1.94
CA GLN A 183 2.05 28.93 1.99
C GLN A 183 2.59 27.75 2.81
N THR A 184 1.99 27.48 3.97
CA THR A 184 2.38 26.34 4.83
C THR A 184 2.15 25.01 4.11
N ILE A 185 1.00 24.82 3.46
CA ILE A 185 0.71 23.60 2.67
C ILE A 185 1.73 23.46 1.54
N ALA A 186 2.04 24.54 0.81
CA ALA A 186 3.05 24.50 -0.25
C ALA A 186 4.44 24.07 0.28
N HIS A 187 4.88 24.64 1.40
CA HIS A 187 6.16 24.27 2.01
C HIS A 187 6.17 22.83 2.51
N LEU A 188 5.09 22.37 3.17
CA LEU A 188 4.96 21.00 3.63
C LEU A 188 4.97 20.02 2.44
N THR A 189 4.31 20.36 1.33
CA THR A 189 4.32 19.55 0.11
C THR A 189 5.72 19.41 -0.46
N ILE A 190 6.48 20.51 -0.56
CA ILE A 190 7.87 20.49 -1.06
C ILE A 190 8.77 19.70 -0.11
N TYR A 191 8.70 19.98 1.19
CA TYR A 191 9.49 19.26 2.20
C TYR A 191 9.19 17.76 2.13
N SER A 192 7.91 17.40 2.08
CA SER A 192 7.49 16.02 2.05
C SER A 192 7.96 15.31 0.79
N PHE A 193 7.83 15.94 -0.38
CA PHE A 193 8.33 15.44 -1.65
C PHE A 193 9.84 15.13 -1.59
N LEU A 194 10.64 16.04 -1.02
CA LEU A 194 12.10 15.84 -0.87
C LEU A 194 12.42 14.76 0.18
N SER A 195 11.78 14.79 1.34
CA SER A 195 12.00 13.82 2.43
C SER A 195 11.66 12.39 2.03
N ARG A 196 10.80 12.21 1.02
CA ARG A 196 10.35 10.93 0.49
C ARG A 196 10.99 10.59 -0.86
N ALA A 197 12.12 11.21 -1.21
CA ALA A 197 12.87 10.94 -2.46
C ALA A 197 11.97 11.02 -3.71
N GLU A 198 11.21 12.11 -3.82
CA GLU A 198 10.25 12.39 -4.91
C GLU A 198 8.98 11.52 -4.89
N CYS A 199 8.78 10.69 -3.86
CA CYS A 199 7.55 9.92 -3.72
C CYS A 199 6.39 10.83 -3.26
N ARG A 200 5.30 10.86 -4.05
CA ARG A 200 4.09 11.63 -3.77
C ARG A 200 3.16 10.96 -2.74
N MET A 201 3.70 10.16 -1.83
CA MET A 201 2.95 9.40 -0.83
C MET A 201 3.04 10.07 0.55
N SER A 202 2.36 11.21 0.72
CA SER A 202 2.43 11.92 2.00
C SER A 202 1.20 12.77 2.30
N ILE A 203 1.08 13.95 1.69
CA ILE A 203 -0.07 14.82 1.88
C ILE A 203 -1.15 14.34 0.94
N SER A 204 -2.20 13.77 1.52
CA SER A 204 -3.39 13.33 0.80
C SER A 204 -4.49 14.33 1.02
N GLU A 205 -5.11 14.80 -0.05
CA GLU A 205 -6.32 15.60 0.03
C GLU A 205 -7.49 14.67 0.36
N HIS A 206 -8.00 14.77 1.60
CA HIS A 206 -9.20 14.07 2.00
C HIS A 206 -10.40 15.01 1.81
N GLU A 207 -11.23 14.73 0.80
CA GLU A 207 -12.56 15.33 0.73
C GLU A 207 -13.42 14.78 1.90
N PRO A 208 -14.25 15.61 2.54
CA PRO A 208 -15.48 16.06 1.92
C PRO A 208 -15.44 17.58 1.69
N TYR A 209 -15.07 17.99 0.49
CA TYR A 209 -15.19 19.39 0.11
C TYR A 209 -16.65 19.68 -0.24
N PHE A 210 -17.45 20.06 0.75
CA PHE A 210 -18.67 20.81 0.49
C PHE A 210 -18.27 22.27 0.22
N PHE A 211 -17.60 22.52 -0.91
CA PHE A 211 -17.55 23.87 -1.47
C PHE A 211 -18.70 23.99 -2.47
N PRO A 212 -19.81 24.68 -2.13
CA PRO A 212 -20.69 25.20 -3.16
C PRO A 212 -19.88 26.28 -3.88
N PHE A 213 -19.36 25.94 -5.07
CA PHE A 213 -18.64 26.85 -5.97
C PHE A 213 -17.29 27.38 -5.46
N PHE A 214 -16.22 27.15 -6.24
CA PHE A 214 -15.49 28.19 -6.97
C PHE A 214 -14.62 27.51 -8.03
N LEU A 215 -14.72 28.01 -9.26
CA LEU A 215 -13.92 27.68 -10.43
C LEU A 215 -12.42 27.93 -10.20
#